data_AF-A0A961Z4H4-F1
#
_entry.id   AF-A0A961Z4H4-F1
#
_cell.length_a   1.000
_cell.length_b   1.000
_cell.length_c   1.000
_cell.angle_alpha   90.00
_cell.angle_beta   90.00
_cell.angle_gamma   90.00
#
_symmetry.space_group_name_H-M   'P 1'
#
loop_
_entity.id
_entity.type
_entity.pdbx_description
1 polymer ?
#
loop_
_entity_poly.entity_id
_entity_poly.type
_entity_poly.pdbx_seq_one_letter_code
_entity_poly.pdbx_strand_id
1 'polypeptide(L)'
;MTLSLHDISIIVVDDSAYMRRIITTMLRSFGARTVLEAEDGVDGIEKIEMNAPDVVVVDWVMPVLDGAEMVRMIRTPSFSQPYVPIIMVSGHSERRRIQEAMQLGVNHFLRKPVSARSLYDRIADCILNPRPFVRTPGYFGPEPREIKRAEVRRFVGVVLDDEGKPVEVGG
;
A
#
# COMPACT_ATOMS: atom_id res chain seq x y z
N MET A 1 21.00 5.63 -5.25
CA MET A 1 21.25 4.47 -4.37
C MET A 1 20.11 3.51 -4.54
N THR A 2 20.39 2.23 -4.73
CA THR A 2 19.39 1.16 -4.81
C THR A 2 19.17 0.66 -3.38
N LEU A 3 17.94 0.76 -2.87
CA LEU A 3 17.57 0.18 -1.57
C LEU A 3 17.68 -1.35 -1.64
N SER A 4 18.40 -1.95 -0.69
CA SER A 4 18.38 -3.40 -0.47
C SER A 4 17.16 -3.75 0.37
N LEU A 5 16.37 -4.74 -0.05
CA LEU A 5 15.23 -5.24 0.73
C LEU A 5 15.61 -6.37 1.70
N HIS A 6 16.90 -6.67 1.86
CA HIS A 6 17.37 -7.83 2.60
C HIS A 6 16.79 -7.92 4.03
N ASP A 7 16.82 -6.81 4.76
CA ASP A 7 16.40 -6.71 6.16
C ASP A 7 14.98 -6.12 6.30
N ILE A 8 14.25 -5.99 5.19
CA ILE A 8 12.90 -5.43 5.16
C ILE A 8 11.88 -6.56 5.27
N SER A 9 11.03 -6.50 6.30
CA SER A 9 9.89 -7.38 6.52
C SER A 9 8.65 -6.85 5.80
N ILE A 10 8.04 -7.67 4.95
CA ILE A 10 6.90 -7.28 4.13
C ILE A 10 5.77 -8.29 4.31
N ILE A 11 4.55 -7.79 4.51
CA ILE A 11 3.33 -8.62 4.46
C ILE A 11 2.60 -8.35 3.15
N VAL A 12 2.21 -9.42 2.45
CA VAL A 12 1.36 -9.38 1.25
C VAL A 12 -0.01 -9.95 1.60
N VAL A 13 -1.06 -9.13 1.47
CA VAL A 13 -2.44 -9.48 1.80
C VAL A 13 -3.29 -9.39 0.53
N ASP A 14 -3.79 -10.52 0.04
CA ASP A 14 -4.62 -10.61 -1.18
C ASP A 14 -5.36 -11.95 -1.11
N ASP A 15 -6.64 -12.02 -1.46
CA ASP A 15 -7.43 -13.26 -1.41
C ASP A 15 -7.03 -14.26 -2.51
N SER A 16 -6.44 -13.76 -3.60
CA SER A 16 -5.90 -14.58 -4.67
C SER A 16 -4.49 -15.09 -4.34
N ALA A 17 -4.39 -16.40 -4.06
CA ALA A 17 -3.10 -17.08 -3.89
C ALA A 17 -2.15 -16.87 -5.08
N TYR A 18 -2.69 -16.73 -6.29
CA TYR A 18 -1.92 -16.42 -7.49
C TYR A 18 -1.29 -15.02 -7.42
N MET A 19 -2.05 -14.00 -7.01
CA MET A 19 -1.55 -12.64 -6.84
C MET A 19 -0.52 -12.55 -5.72
N ARG A 20 -0.77 -13.20 -4.56
CA ARG A 20 0.21 -13.30 -3.48
C ARG A 20 1.53 -13.88 -4.00
N ARG A 21 1.48 -14.99 -4.74
CA ARG A 21 2.65 -15.63 -5.33
C ARG A 21 3.42 -14.71 -6.28
N ILE A 22 2.72 -13.95 -7.14
CA ILE A 22 3.36 -12.99 -8.05
C ILE A 22 4.11 -11.91 -7.27
N ILE A 23 3.42 -11.26 -6.34
CA ILE A 23 3.99 -10.17 -5.56
C ILE A 23 5.17 -10.67 -4.72
N THR A 24 5.01 -11.78 -4.00
CA THR A 24 6.10 -12.42 -3.24
C THR A 24 7.31 -12.75 -4.13
N THR A 25 7.09 -13.23 -5.35
CA THR A 25 8.18 -13.53 -6.29
C THR A 25 8.93 -12.28 -6.71
N MET A 26 8.22 -11.18 -6.97
CA MET A 26 8.85 -9.87 -7.25
C MET A 26 9.65 -9.37 -6.04
N LEU A 27 9.09 -9.42 -4.83
CA LEU A 27 9.78 -8.98 -3.62
C LEU A 27 11.07 -9.77 -3.37
N ARG A 28 11.01 -11.10 -3.51
CA ARG A 28 12.18 -11.98 -3.36
C ARG A 28 13.24 -11.73 -4.43
N SER A 29 12.85 -11.39 -5.67
CA SER A 29 13.82 -11.04 -6.71
C SER A 29 14.56 -9.73 -6.43
N PHE A 30 13.99 -8.84 -5.59
CA PHE A 30 14.67 -7.66 -5.05
C PHE A 30 15.51 -7.95 -3.79
N GLY A 31 15.58 -9.21 -3.35
CA GLY A 31 16.36 -9.64 -2.19
C GLY A 31 15.60 -9.66 -0.86
N ALA A 32 14.29 -9.40 -0.84
CA ALA A 32 13.50 -9.51 0.39
C ALA A 32 13.50 -10.95 0.93
N ARG A 33 13.99 -11.14 2.15
CA ARG A 33 14.04 -12.47 2.79
C ARG A 33 12.82 -12.75 3.67
N THR A 34 12.26 -11.71 4.26
CA THR A 34 11.11 -11.81 5.17
C THR A 34 9.86 -11.32 4.45
N VAL A 35 9.18 -12.24 3.76
CA VAL A 35 7.89 -11.97 3.11
C VAL A 35 6.86 -12.94 3.66
N LEU A 36 5.88 -12.41 4.39
CA LEU A 36 4.73 -13.15 4.89
C LEU A 36 3.54 -12.92 3.96
N GLU A 37 2.74 -13.95 3.75
CA GLU A 37 1.52 -13.88 2.95
C GLU A 37 0.33 -14.01 3.88
N ALA A 38 -0.73 -13.23 3.65
CA ALA A 38 -2.00 -13.34 4.34
C ALA A 38 -3.15 -13.46 3.34
N GLU A 39 -4.11 -14.35 3.61
CA GLU A 39 -5.13 -14.71 2.62
C GLU A 39 -6.41 -13.89 2.67
N ASP A 40 -6.59 -13.06 3.70
CA ASP A 40 -7.67 -12.09 3.79
C ASP A 40 -7.28 -10.95 4.74
N GLY A 41 -8.18 -9.98 4.90
CA GLY A 41 -7.93 -8.85 5.78
C GLY A 41 -7.79 -9.22 7.26
N VAL A 42 -8.44 -10.28 7.75
CA VAL A 42 -8.38 -10.70 9.16
C VAL A 42 -7.01 -11.30 9.46
N ASP A 43 -6.57 -12.26 8.64
CA ASP A 43 -5.23 -12.84 8.70
C ASP A 43 -4.15 -11.76 8.51
N GLY A 44 -4.42 -10.78 7.64
CA GLY A 44 -3.58 -9.61 7.42
C GLY A 44 -3.38 -8.77 8.69
N ILE A 45 -4.46 -8.45 9.40
CA ILE A 45 -4.41 -7.70 10.67
C ILE A 45 -3.63 -8.49 11.72
N GLU A 46 -3.95 -9.77 11.94
CA GLU A 46 -3.27 -10.60 12.95
C GLU A 46 -1.76 -10.66 12.71
N LYS A 47 -1.34 -10.87 11.46
CA LYS A 47 0.09 -10.92 11.11
C LYS A 47 0.77 -9.57 11.28
N ILE A 48 0.10 -8.45 11.03
CA ILE A 48 0.67 -7.12 11.27
C ILE A 48 0.94 -6.93 12.77
N GLU A 49 0.00 -7.27 13.62
CA GLU A 49 0.15 -7.11 15.08
C GLU A 49 1.26 -8.00 15.64
N MET A 50 1.35 -9.24 15.15
CA MET A 50 2.35 -10.21 15.60
C MET A 50 3.77 -9.91 15.12
N ASN A 51 3.92 -9.39 13.90
CA ASN A 51 5.23 -9.34 13.23
C ASN A 51 5.76 -7.92 13.02
N ALA A 52 4.94 -6.88 13.22
CA ALA A 52 5.31 -5.47 13.07
C ALA A 52 6.14 -5.20 11.79
N PRO A 53 5.59 -5.47 10.59
CA PRO A 53 6.36 -5.39 9.35
C PRO A 53 6.73 -3.95 8.99
N ASP A 54 7.76 -3.81 8.14
CA ASP A 54 8.20 -2.52 7.63
C ASP A 54 7.28 -1.97 6.54
N VAL A 55 6.61 -2.85 5.78
CA VAL A 55 5.65 -2.48 4.73
C VAL A 55 4.55 -3.54 4.61
N VAL A 56 3.32 -3.09 4.35
CA VAL A 56 2.20 -3.95 3.97
C VAL A 56 1.81 -3.66 2.53
N VAL A 57 1.67 -4.70 1.71
CA VAL A 57 1.07 -4.65 0.38
C VAL A 57 -0.28 -5.33 0.48
N VAL A 58 -1.38 -4.61 0.23
CA VAL A 58 -2.74 -5.12 0.45
C VAL A 58 -3.61 -4.93 -0.79
N ASP A 59 -4.40 -5.93 -1.15
CA ASP A 59 -5.44 -5.79 -2.18
C ASP A 59 -6.64 -5.00 -1.65
N TRP A 60 -7.21 -4.17 -2.52
CA TRP A 60 -8.41 -3.41 -2.15
C TRP A 60 -9.61 -4.33 -1.97
N VAL A 61 -9.82 -5.25 -2.90
CA VAL A 61 -11.06 -6.02 -3.01
C VAL A 61 -10.80 -7.41 -2.46
N MET A 62 -11.25 -7.65 -1.23
CA MET A 62 -11.19 -8.95 -0.57
C MET A 62 -12.55 -9.24 0.10
N PRO A 63 -12.92 -10.51 0.28
CA PRO A 63 -14.12 -10.87 1.04
C PRO A 63 -13.92 -10.59 2.53
N VAL A 64 -15.05 -10.48 3.26
CA VAL A 64 -15.14 -10.32 4.73
C VAL A 64 -14.60 -8.99 5.27
N LEU A 65 -13.32 -8.69 5.03
CA LEU A 65 -12.67 -7.43 5.39
C LEU A 65 -11.89 -6.92 4.18
N ASP A 66 -12.37 -5.84 3.56
CA ASP A 66 -11.71 -5.28 2.40
C ASP A 66 -10.47 -4.45 2.79
N GLY A 67 -9.65 -4.07 1.80
CA GLY A 67 -8.42 -3.32 2.05
C GLY A 67 -8.68 -1.93 2.67
N ALA A 68 -9.80 -1.29 2.36
CA ALA A 68 -10.15 0.02 2.90
C ALA A 68 -10.55 -0.08 4.38
N GLU A 69 -11.35 -1.09 4.74
CA GLU A 69 -11.70 -1.41 6.12
C GLU A 69 -10.48 -1.78 6.94
N MET A 70 -9.58 -2.60 6.39
CA MET A 70 -8.31 -2.95 7.01
C MET A 70 -7.45 -1.71 7.32
N VAL A 71 -7.32 -0.79 6.36
CA VAL A 71 -6.60 0.48 6.59
C VAL A 71 -7.29 1.30 7.68
N ARG A 72 -8.62 1.42 7.69
CA ARG A 72 -9.35 2.15 8.74
C ARG A 72 -9.04 1.58 10.12
N MET A 73 -8.99 0.26 10.27
CA MET A 73 -8.64 -0.41 11.53
C MET A 73 -7.20 -0.11 11.94
N ILE A 74 -6.24 -0.25 11.02
CA ILE A 74 -4.82 0.02 11.29
C ILE A 74 -4.60 1.47 11.70
N ARG A 75 -5.34 2.41 11.12
CA ARG A 75 -5.24 3.84 11.42
C ARG A 75 -6.06 4.29 12.64
N THR A 76 -6.53 3.36 13.47
CA THR A 76 -7.11 3.72 14.77
C THR A 76 -6.02 4.01 15.81
N PRO A 77 -6.21 4.99 16.73
CA PRO A 77 -5.21 5.30 17.75
C PRO A 77 -4.90 4.17 18.74
N SER A 78 -5.73 3.13 18.79
CA SER A 78 -5.59 1.95 19.64
C SER A 78 -4.90 0.77 18.95
N PHE A 79 -4.73 0.81 17.63
CA PHE A 79 -4.05 -0.26 16.90
C PHE A 79 -2.56 -0.31 17.27
N SER A 80 -1.96 -1.50 17.26
CA SER A 80 -0.58 -1.72 17.70
C SER A 80 0.47 -1.18 16.73
N GLN A 81 0.17 -1.20 15.42
CA GLN A 81 1.10 -0.78 14.35
C GLN A 81 0.53 0.33 13.44
N PRO A 82 0.09 1.49 13.97
CA PRO A 82 -0.53 2.54 13.19
C PRO A 82 0.46 3.27 12.27
N TYR A 83 1.77 3.05 12.49
CA TYR A 83 2.85 3.62 11.69
C TYR A 83 3.17 2.83 10.42
N VAL A 84 2.68 1.60 10.30
CA VAL A 84 3.07 0.72 9.19
C VAL A 84 2.73 1.35 7.84
N PRO A 85 3.70 1.52 6.92
CA PRO A 85 3.44 1.94 5.56
C PRO A 85 2.56 0.93 4.81
N ILE A 86 1.51 1.43 4.16
CA ILE A 86 0.58 0.59 3.40
C ILE A 86 0.62 0.96 1.92
N ILE A 87 0.88 -0.03 1.07
CA ILE A 87 0.77 0.05 -0.38
C ILE A 87 -0.49 -0.71 -0.79
N MET A 88 -1.46 0.02 -1.30
CA MET A 88 -2.72 -0.54 -1.78
C MET A 88 -2.56 -1.00 -3.23
N VAL A 89 -3.04 -2.19 -3.55
CA VAL A 89 -3.09 -2.75 -4.90
C VAL A 89 -4.54 -2.90 -5.32
N SER A 90 -4.90 -2.57 -6.56
CA SER A 90 -6.28 -2.75 -7.02
C SER A 90 -6.39 -2.86 -8.54
N GLY A 91 -7.32 -3.68 -9.03
CA GLY A 91 -7.76 -3.66 -10.43
C GLY A 91 -8.66 -2.47 -10.77
N HIS A 92 -9.23 -1.82 -9.76
CA HIS A 92 -10.10 -0.66 -9.90
C HIS A 92 -9.35 0.62 -9.53
N SER A 93 -9.09 1.47 -10.53
CA SER A 93 -8.36 2.73 -10.34
C SER A 93 -9.23 3.96 -10.59
N GLU A 94 -10.55 3.87 -10.41
CA GLU A 94 -11.40 5.03 -10.59
C GLU A 94 -11.00 6.12 -9.59
N ARG A 95 -11.05 7.39 -10.03
CA ARG A 95 -10.59 8.54 -9.25
C ARG A 95 -11.13 8.57 -7.82
N ARG A 96 -12.39 8.16 -7.61
CA ARG A 96 -13.03 8.08 -6.29
C ARG A 96 -12.29 7.13 -5.34
N ARG A 97 -11.90 5.94 -5.79
CA ARG A 97 -11.17 4.96 -4.96
C ARG A 97 -9.77 5.46 -4.60
N ILE A 98 -9.11 6.12 -5.55
CA ILE A 98 -7.80 6.71 -5.31
C ILE A 98 -7.89 7.81 -4.26
N GLN A 99 -8.90 8.68 -4.36
CA GLN A 99 -9.15 9.71 -3.35
C GLN A 99 -9.45 9.12 -1.98
N GLU A 100 -10.27 8.07 -1.93
CA GLU A 100 -10.56 7.35 -0.70
C GLU A 100 -9.27 6.77 -0.09
N ALA A 101 -8.45 6.07 -0.88
CA ALA A 101 -7.16 5.54 -0.44
C ALA A 101 -6.25 6.62 0.16
N MET A 102 -6.18 7.79 -0.50
CA MET A 102 -5.37 8.92 -0.03
C MET A 102 -5.87 9.46 1.32
N GLN A 103 -7.19 9.56 1.49
CA GLN A 103 -7.83 10.05 2.72
C GLN A 103 -7.69 9.05 3.88
N LEU A 104 -7.69 7.75 3.59
CA LEU A 104 -7.52 6.68 4.57
C LEU A 104 -6.10 6.58 5.15
N GLY A 105 -5.11 7.29 4.57
CA GLY A 105 -3.73 7.21 5.03
C GLY A 105 -2.94 6.05 4.43
N VAL A 106 -3.31 5.62 3.22
CA VAL A 106 -2.46 4.73 2.40
C VAL A 106 -1.22 5.50 1.95
N ASN A 107 -0.05 4.84 1.94
CA ASN A 107 1.20 5.46 1.50
C ASN A 107 1.25 5.53 -0.02
N HIS A 108 0.90 4.45 -0.71
CA HIS A 108 0.90 4.39 -2.18
C HIS A 108 -0.20 3.52 -2.75
N PHE A 109 -0.52 3.75 -4.02
CA PHE A 109 -1.49 2.97 -4.75
C PHE A 109 -0.88 2.39 -6.02
N LEU A 110 -1.07 1.10 -6.26
CA LEU A 110 -0.62 0.37 -7.44
C LEU A 110 -1.82 -0.22 -8.17
N ARG A 111 -1.90 0.04 -9.47
CA ARG A 111 -2.92 -0.56 -10.32
C ARG A 111 -2.48 -1.96 -10.77
N LYS A 112 -3.38 -2.93 -10.75
CA LYS A 112 -3.17 -4.24 -11.40
C LYS A 112 -3.23 -4.03 -12.94
N PRO A 113 -2.36 -4.68 -13.74
CA PRO A 113 -1.28 -5.58 -13.33
C PRO A 113 -0.10 -4.82 -12.70
N VAL A 114 0.42 -5.37 -11.61
CA VAL A 114 1.56 -4.79 -10.88
C VAL A 114 2.86 -5.11 -11.61
N SER A 115 3.69 -4.09 -11.86
CA SER A 115 5.03 -4.29 -12.40
C SER A 115 6.06 -4.38 -11.27
N ALA A 116 7.13 -5.14 -11.50
CA ALA A 116 8.26 -5.24 -10.57
C ALA A 116 8.83 -3.85 -10.22
N ARG A 117 9.06 -3.02 -11.23
CA ARG A 117 9.58 -1.66 -11.05
C ARG A 117 8.65 -0.79 -10.19
N SER A 118 7.35 -0.77 -10.51
CA SER A 118 6.39 0.03 -9.75
C SER A 118 6.29 -0.41 -8.30
N LEU A 119 6.34 -1.73 -8.03
CA LEU A 119 6.32 -2.25 -6.66
C LEU A 119 7.57 -1.81 -5.89
N TYR A 120 8.75 -2.02 -6.48
CA TYR A 120 10.02 -1.61 -5.88
C TYR A 120 10.07 -0.11 -5.58
N ASP A 121 9.69 0.74 -6.55
CA ASP A 121 9.74 2.19 -6.40
C ASP A 121 8.84 2.67 -5.24
N ARG A 122 7.68 2.04 -5.01
CA ARG A 122 6.78 2.40 -3.90
C ARG A 122 7.28 1.91 -2.54
N ILE A 123 7.89 0.73 -2.49
CA ILE A 123 8.54 0.24 -1.26
C ILE A 123 9.70 1.15 -0.89
N ALA A 124 10.53 1.51 -1.87
CA ALA A 124 11.65 2.41 -1.67
C ALA A 124 11.19 3.79 -1.19
N ASP A 125 10.14 4.37 -1.78
CA ASP A 125 9.60 5.67 -1.33
C ASP A 125 9.04 5.61 0.10
N CYS A 126 8.33 4.53 0.48
CA CYS A 126 7.86 4.32 1.85
C CYS A 126 9.01 4.38 2.88
N ILE A 127 10.15 3.77 2.56
CA ILE A 127 11.28 3.60 3.48
C ILE A 127 12.20 4.82 3.48
N LEU A 128 12.50 5.36 2.30
CA LEU A 128 13.46 6.46 2.14
C LEU A 128 12.84 7.84 2.31
N ASN A 129 11.53 7.97 2.09
CA ASN A 129 10.80 9.23 2.17
C ASN A 129 9.55 9.09 3.08
N PRO A 130 9.73 8.74 4.36
CA PRO A 130 8.61 8.50 5.27
C PRO A 130 7.73 9.74 5.39
N ARG A 131 6.42 9.52 5.49
CA ARG A 131 5.45 10.61 5.64
C ARG A 131 5.38 11.08 7.09
N PRO A 132 5.09 12.36 7.35
CA PRO A 132 4.71 12.80 8.68
C PRO A 132 3.42 12.10 9.12
N PHE A 133 3.31 11.85 10.42
CA PHE A 133 2.15 11.23 11.04
C PHE A 133 1.41 12.24 11.90
N VAL A 134 0.08 12.10 11.95
CA VAL A 134 -0.79 12.89 12.82
C VAL A 134 -1.59 11.96 13.71
N ARG A 135 -1.86 12.40 14.94
CA ARG A 135 -2.70 11.69 15.89
C ARG A 135 -3.84 12.61 16.36
N THR A 136 -5.06 12.17 16.13
CA THR A 136 -6.30 12.79 16.60
C THR A 136 -7.10 11.75 17.38
N PRO A 137 -8.19 12.13 18.08
CA PRO A 137 -9.00 11.15 18.83
C PRO A 137 -9.54 9.98 18.00
N GLY A 138 -9.74 10.16 16.69
CA GLY A 138 -10.30 9.14 15.79
C GLY A 138 -9.36 8.63 14.71
N TYR A 139 -8.12 9.11 14.64
CA TYR A 139 -7.19 8.74 13.58
C TYR A 139 -5.74 8.80 14.04
N PHE A 140 -4.96 7.80 13.67
CA PHE A 140 -3.52 7.78 13.84
C PHE A 140 -2.87 7.17 12.60
N GLY A 141 -2.22 8.02 11.81
CA GLY A 141 -1.67 7.60 10.53
C GLY A 141 -0.92 8.71 9.81
N PRO A 142 -0.50 8.47 8.56
CA PRO A 142 0.11 9.49 7.72
C PRO A 142 -0.79 10.73 7.62
N GLU A 143 -0.20 11.92 7.57
CA GLU A 143 -0.95 13.16 7.40
C GLU A 143 -1.88 13.05 6.16
N PRO A 144 -3.18 13.42 6.28
CA PRO A 144 -4.09 13.39 5.14
C PRO A 144 -3.55 14.20 3.96
N ARG A 145 -3.68 13.67 2.73
CA ARG A 145 -3.26 14.39 1.53
C ARG A 145 -4.38 15.28 0.99
N GLU A 146 -4.00 16.44 0.50
CA GLU A 146 -4.87 17.22 -0.37
C GLU A 146 -5.02 16.54 -1.73
N ILE A 147 -6.23 16.57 -2.30
CA ILE A 147 -6.53 15.98 -3.61
C ILE A 147 -6.10 16.97 -4.72
N LYS A 148 -4.79 17.20 -4.84
CA LYS A 148 -4.18 17.99 -5.92
C LYS A 148 -3.60 17.07 -6.99
N ARG A 149 -3.58 17.50 -8.27
CA ARG A 149 -3.04 16.69 -9.39
C ARG A 149 -1.61 16.17 -9.14
N ALA A 150 -0.74 17.01 -8.57
CA ALA A 150 0.64 16.63 -8.25
C ALA A 150 0.70 15.51 -7.18
N GLU A 151 -0.13 15.59 -6.14
CA GLU A 151 -0.21 14.58 -5.09
C GLU A 151 -0.76 13.26 -5.61
N VAL A 152 -1.80 13.31 -6.47
CA VAL A 152 -2.34 12.11 -7.12
C VAL A 152 -1.27 11.41 -7.97
N ARG A 153 -0.50 12.18 -8.77
CA ARG A 153 0.59 11.62 -9.57
C ARG A 153 1.67 10.97 -8.70
N ARG A 154 2.06 11.60 -7.58
CA ARG A 154 3.04 11.01 -6.65
C ARG A 154 2.50 9.75 -5.97
N PHE A 155 1.22 9.76 -5.62
CA PHE A 155 0.55 8.66 -4.93
C PHE A 155 0.41 7.40 -5.80
N VAL A 156 0.02 7.57 -7.07
CA VAL A 156 -0.22 6.46 -8.01
C VAL A 156 1.02 6.14 -8.86
N GLY A 157 1.87 7.13 -9.12
CA GLY A 157 3.06 7.00 -9.96
C GLY A 157 2.89 7.35 -11.43
N VAL A 158 1.66 7.65 -11.87
CA VAL A 158 1.31 8.00 -13.24
C VAL A 158 0.35 9.18 -13.24
N VAL A 159 0.27 9.89 -14.37
CA VAL A 159 -0.79 10.90 -14.57
C VAL A 159 -2.08 10.16 -14.88
N LEU A 160 -3.18 10.58 -14.27
CA LEU A 160 -4.50 10.01 -14.51
C LEU A 160 -5.42 11.05 -15.13
N ASP A 161 -6.31 10.59 -16.01
CA ASP A 161 -7.44 11.38 -16.50
C ASP A 161 -8.55 11.50 -15.43
N ASP A 162 -9.65 12.14 -15.79
CA ASP A 162 -10.77 12.33 -14.87
C ASP A 162 -11.50 11.01 -14.54
N GLU A 163 -11.36 9.98 -15.37
CA GLU A 163 -11.87 8.63 -15.12
C GLU A 163 -10.95 7.77 -14.24
N GLY A 164 -9.71 8.22 -14.00
CA GLY A 164 -8.69 7.46 -13.26
C GLY A 164 -7.86 6.51 -14.13
N LYS A 165 -7.85 6.69 -15.46
CA LYS A 165 -7.00 5.93 -16.38
C LYS A 165 -5.65 6.61 -16.59
N PRO A 166 -4.56 5.85 -16.75
CA PRO A 166 -3.24 6.41 -17.06
C PRO A 166 -3.25 7.20 -18.37
N VAL A 167 -2.64 8.38 -18.33
CA VAL A 167 -2.41 9.23 -19.50
C VAL A 167 -0.92 9.25 -19.79
N GLU A 168 -0.54 9.01 -21.05
CA GLU A 168 0.83 9.23 -21.49
C GLU A 168 1.13 10.72 -21.43
N VAL A 169 2.14 11.09 -20.63
CA VAL A 169 2.66 12.45 -20.62
C VAL A 169 3.63 12.52 -21.79
N GLY A 170 3.25 13.23 -22.85
CA GLY A 170 4.17 13.53 -23.96
C GLY A 170 5.46 14.15 -23.40
N GLY A 171 6.59 13.59 -23.83
CA GLY A 171 7.94 14.01 -23.39
C GLY A 171 8.32 15.40 -23.86
#